data_AF-A0A9P1GEH7-F1
#
_entry.id   AF-A0A9P1GEH7-F1
#
_cell.length_a   1.000
_cell.length_b   1.000
_cell.length_c   1.000
_cell.angle_alpha   90.00
_cell.angle_beta   90.00
_cell.angle_gamma   90.00
#
_symmetry.space_group_name_H-M   'P 1'
#
loop_
_entity.id
_entity.type
_entity.pdbx_description
1 polymer ?
#
loop_
_entity_poly.entity_id
_entity_poly.type
_entity_poly.pdbx_seq_one_letter_code
_entity_poly.pdbx_strand_id
1 'polypeptide(L)'
;MLVILSNHFSWPVQATFIKVVTIDVENRQQVKVKVKAQWATEDKMRDTLKMTPQRIKAIKEYCEAHPNHTKWDKYESKTQYWVEDDIEAEWESLRAKSTRETSQYETEQSAEDVLMCASAPVALDMSEVRDVQSGLPSSGSGGPSPGDSQRHGKEQILPQIQKNQKEVKSKYEAIPDDSQNSTHKAFIMKLGDLSDNLEKKQSEINNVYSSGAVEGYDDAAQESVTMEARSKSIPIPKAKAATGKAKAKAKAPASRLKRFARSAVEEAKEMGAWHVSAAIQRACNLTEENLKNAERDLHSLFRRYELAIPVNLSCMRFGLLYLHYISLETWFRFLLADYPHLLLGGFNTGDPRSGVLLESFWEAYRVAHGDHFVFREHPRDLKRCVPFYWHLDEGTGLRKSAVLVFNMQTAFGSETASLFEKKFTDGSGRSDAEIKQYMLESQFHNQRGSSLLSRFLYTIIPKRWYTKKFDFVYDKVLDRLATETARLACEGVRGMYPICLGVKGDAPALAKAAHYFRSFMTLELCHYLYPIGSMYAIYGNIYHQYIPPMLYSIYTIHGSYGYLWLYNLFIWDFSRVSYLILRVTFSHTKQNK
;
A
#
# COMPACT_ATOMS: atom_id res chain seq x y z
N MET A 1 -49.84 4.40 64.25
CA MET A 1 -48.86 4.28 65.35
C MET A 1 -47.53 4.78 64.80
N LEU A 2 -46.97 5.88 65.31
CA LEU A 2 -46.11 5.92 66.52
C LEU A 2 -44.82 5.11 66.26
N VAL A 3 -43.71 5.70 65.79
CA VAL A 3 -42.86 6.83 66.30
C VAL A 3 -42.00 6.44 67.49
N ILE A 4 -40.67 6.51 67.29
CA ILE A 4 -39.57 6.85 68.23
C ILE A 4 -38.28 6.78 67.35
N LEU A 5 -37.66 7.92 67.01
CA LEU A 5 -36.44 8.52 67.62
C LEU A 5 -35.14 7.68 67.41
N SER A 6 -33.95 8.25 67.10
CA SER A 6 -33.59 9.66 66.85
C SER A 6 -32.13 9.86 66.35
N ASN A 7 -31.91 11.02 65.71
CA ASN A 7 -30.70 11.87 65.79
C ASN A 7 -29.40 11.57 65.03
N HIS A 8 -28.75 12.69 64.66
CA HIS A 8 -27.34 12.93 64.32
C HIS A 8 -26.63 12.06 63.27
N PHE A 9 -26.48 12.63 62.06
CA PHE A 9 -25.15 12.96 61.54
C PHE A 9 -25.20 14.22 60.68
N SER A 10 -24.35 15.20 60.97
CA SER A 10 -24.20 16.43 60.18
C SER A 10 -22.89 16.40 59.42
N TRP A 11 -22.95 16.30 58.09
CA TRP A 11 -21.77 16.27 57.22
C TRP A 11 -21.66 17.56 56.39
N PRO A 12 -20.67 18.45 56.68
CA PRO A 12 -20.43 19.66 55.91
C PRO A 12 -19.54 19.36 54.69
N VAL A 13 -20.05 18.58 53.72
CA VAL A 13 -19.34 18.35 52.45
C VAL A 13 -19.40 19.63 51.61
N GLN A 14 -18.33 20.43 51.68
CA GLN A 14 -18.16 21.60 50.82
C GLN A 14 -17.83 21.14 49.39
N ALA A 15 -18.86 20.91 48.59
CA ALA A 15 -18.74 20.56 47.18
C ALA A 15 -17.97 21.66 46.42
N THR A 16 -16.69 21.41 46.14
CA THR A 16 -15.79 22.41 45.56
C THR A 16 -15.95 22.45 44.05
N PHE A 17 -16.64 23.48 43.53
CA PHE A 17 -17.03 23.54 42.12
C PHE A 17 -15.88 23.97 41.20
N ILE A 18 -15.15 23.01 40.64
CA ILE A 18 -14.03 23.27 39.70
C ILE A 18 -14.57 23.41 38.26
N LYS A 19 -14.81 24.65 37.81
CA LYS A 19 -15.22 24.92 36.41
C LYS A 19 -14.02 24.92 35.46
N VAL A 20 -13.77 23.78 34.80
CA VAL A 20 -12.78 23.69 33.72
C VAL A 20 -13.37 24.22 32.40
N VAL A 21 -12.71 25.20 31.78
CA VAL A 21 -13.09 25.76 30.47
C VAL A 21 -11.98 25.46 29.45
N THR A 22 -12.21 24.47 28.60
CA THR A 22 -11.29 24.13 27.51
C THR A 22 -11.57 25.04 26.31
N ILE A 23 -10.54 25.76 25.85
CA ILE A 23 -10.62 26.66 24.69
C ILE A 23 -9.84 26.03 23.54
N ASP A 24 -10.55 25.25 22.73
CA ASP A 24 -9.98 24.63 21.53
C ASP A 24 -9.83 25.71 20.44
N VAL A 25 -8.57 26.08 20.15
CA VAL A 25 -8.23 27.07 19.12
C VAL A 25 -7.90 26.36 17.82
N GLU A 26 -8.92 26.13 16.98
CA GLU A 26 -8.73 25.42 15.74
C GLU A 26 -8.26 26.34 14.61
N ASN A 27 -6.94 26.36 14.38
CA ASN A 27 -6.34 27.01 13.23
C ASN A 27 -6.71 26.23 11.94
N ARG A 28 -7.76 26.67 11.23
CA ARG A 28 -8.10 26.15 9.90
C ARG A 28 -7.57 27.11 8.83
N GLN A 29 -6.66 26.61 7.99
CA GLN A 29 -6.26 27.32 6.78
C GLN A 29 -7.31 27.09 5.69
N GLN A 30 -7.84 28.17 5.10
CA GLN A 30 -8.65 28.09 3.90
C GLN A 30 -7.94 28.81 2.75
N VAL A 31 -7.80 28.12 1.61
CA VAL A 31 -7.32 28.73 0.37
C VAL A 31 -8.51 29.37 -0.34
N LYS A 32 -8.64 30.70 -0.23
CA LYS A 32 -9.60 31.47 -1.03
C LYS A 32 -8.99 31.75 -2.40
N VAL A 33 -9.41 30.96 -3.39
CA VAL A 33 -9.02 31.16 -4.80
C VAL A 33 -9.94 32.21 -5.42
N LYS A 34 -9.42 33.43 -5.62
CA LYS A 34 -10.06 34.49 -6.39
C LYS A 34 -9.62 34.39 -7.84
N VAL A 35 -10.49 33.89 -8.72
CA VAL A 35 -10.28 33.93 -10.17
C VAL A 35 -10.77 35.29 -10.68
N LYS A 36 -9.87 36.12 -11.20
CA LYS A 36 -10.25 37.34 -11.93
C LYS A 36 -10.46 36.98 -13.39
N ALA A 37 -11.70 37.07 -13.85
CA ALA A 37 -12.07 36.77 -15.22
C ALA A 37 -12.82 37.94 -15.85
N GLN A 38 -12.56 38.20 -17.14
CA GLN A 38 -13.19 39.27 -17.88
C GLN A 38 -13.44 38.91 -19.35
N TRP A 39 -14.34 39.65 -19.98
CA TRP A 39 -14.54 39.59 -21.43
C TRP A 39 -13.47 40.43 -22.14
N ALA A 40 -12.80 39.83 -23.13
CA ALA A 40 -11.76 40.50 -23.91
C ALA A 40 -11.79 40.11 -25.40
N THR A 41 -11.55 41.09 -26.26
CA THR A 41 -11.24 40.87 -27.68
C THR A 41 -9.81 40.36 -27.84
N GLU A 42 -9.47 39.84 -29.03
CA GLU A 42 -8.11 39.38 -29.32
C GLU A 42 -7.06 40.49 -29.15
N ASP A 43 -7.39 41.73 -29.53
CA ASP A 43 -6.51 42.89 -29.37
C ASP A 43 -6.31 43.24 -27.89
N LYS A 44 -7.39 43.25 -27.10
CA LYS A 44 -7.31 43.50 -25.65
C LYS A 44 -6.49 42.41 -24.92
N MET A 45 -6.60 41.14 -25.33
CA MET A 45 -5.74 40.06 -24.81
C MET A 45 -4.25 40.26 -25.15
N ARG A 46 -3.96 40.79 -26.34
CA ARG A 46 -2.60 41.05 -26.83
C ARG A 46 -1.97 42.25 -26.14
N ASP A 47 -2.69 43.36 -26.06
CA ASP A 47 -2.12 44.68 -25.77
C ASP A 47 -2.30 45.07 -24.29
N THR A 48 -3.47 44.79 -23.73
CA THR A 48 -3.76 45.03 -22.30
C THR A 48 -3.25 43.88 -21.43
N LEU A 49 -3.63 42.65 -21.76
CA LEU A 49 -3.34 41.46 -20.93
C LEU A 49 -1.98 40.81 -21.26
N LYS A 50 -1.29 41.31 -22.30
CA LYS A 50 0.07 40.91 -22.71
C LYS A 50 0.22 39.40 -22.92
N MET A 51 -0.86 38.73 -23.33
CA MET A 51 -0.87 37.29 -23.53
C MET A 51 -0.11 36.89 -24.80
N THR A 52 0.61 35.77 -24.75
CA THR A 52 1.32 35.27 -25.93
C THR A 52 0.34 34.81 -27.02
N PRO A 53 0.69 34.91 -28.32
CA PRO A 53 -0.17 34.44 -29.40
C PRO A 53 -0.62 32.98 -29.26
N GLN A 54 0.20 32.10 -28.63
CA GLN A 54 -0.23 30.73 -28.35
C GLN A 54 -1.31 30.64 -27.25
N ARG A 55 -1.24 31.45 -26.18
CA ARG A 55 -2.28 31.50 -25.14
C ARG A 55 -3.58 32.07 -25.70
N ILE A 56 -3.49 33.15 -26.49
CA ILE A 56 -4.65 33.74 -27.19
C ILE A 56 -5.32 32.71 -28.09
N LYS A 57 -4.56 32.01 -28.94
CA LYS A 57 -5.10 30.97 -29.82
C LYS A 57 -5.81 29.86 -29.02
N ALA A 58 -5.19 29.34 -27.96
CA ALA A 58 -5.78 28.29 -27.14
C ALA A 58 -7.07 28.73 -26.39
N ILE A 59 -7.14 30.00 -25.97
CA ILE A 59 -8.36 30.60 -25.39
C ILE A 59 -9.48 30.65 -26.43
N LYS A 60 -9.19 31.09 -27.67
CA LYS A 60 -10.17 31.13 -28.76
C LYS A 60 -10.69 29.73 -29.09
N GLU A 61 -9.80 28.76 -29.33
CA GLU A 61 -10.16 27.36 -29.60
C GLU A 61 -11.00 26.75 -28.46
N TYR A 62 -10.70 27.07 -27.20
CA TYR A 62 -11.52 26.63 -26.06
C TYR A 62 -12.90 27.28 -26.01
N CYS A 63 -12.99 28.60 -26.21
CA CYS A 63 -14.24 29.34 -26.13
C CYS A 63 -15.16 29.06 -27.32
N GLU A 64 -14.62 28.92 -28.53
CA GLU A 64 -15.38 28.56 -29.74
C GLU A 64 -16.01 27.16 -29.62
N ALA A 65 -15.42 26.26 -28.82
CA ALA A 65 -16.01 24.98 -28.45
C ALA A 65 -17.05 25.03 -27.29
N HIS A 66 -17.21 26.19 -26.63
CA HIS A 66 -18.11 26.37 -25.48
C HIS A 66 -18.93 27.66 -25.66
N PRO A 67 -20.12 27.63 -26.30
CA PRO A 67 -20.85 28.83 -26.72
C PRO A 67 -20.99 29.93 -25.64
N ASN A 68 -21.22 29.53 -24.38
CA ASN A 68 -21.36 30.42 -23.22
C ASN A 68 -20.08 31.23 -22.88
N HIS A 69 -18.93 30.90 -23.46
CA HIS A 69 -17.64 31.58 -23.28
C HIS A 69 -17.28 32.50 -24.45
N THR A 70 -18.21 32.72 -25.38
CA THR A 70 -18.12 33.75 -26.44
C THR A 70 -19.31 34.69 -26.36
N LYS A 71 -19.11 35.96 -26.70
CA LYS A 71 -20.19 36.91 -26.98
C LYS A 71 -19.79 37.90 -28.07
N TRP A 72 -20.77 38.44 -28.78
CA TRP A 72 -20.54 39.54 -29.72
C TRP A 72 -20.67 40.89 -29.00
N ASP A 73 -19.66 41.75 -29.12
CA ASP A 73 -19.80 43.15 -28.71
C ASP A 73 -20.35 43.99 -29.86
N LYS A 74 -21.55 44.55 -29.67
CA LYS A 74 -22.26 45.34 -30.67
C LYS A 74 -21.65 46.72 -30.91
N TYR A 75 -20.89 47.26 -29.95
CA TYR A 75 -20.26 48.58 -30.06
C TYR A 75 -18.91 48.50 -30.77
N GLU A 76 -18.07 47.53 -30.38
CA GLU A 76 -16.79 47.30 -31.06
C GLU A 76 -16.92 46.53 -32.39
N SER A 77 -18.07 45.88 -32.64
CA SER A 77 -18.27 44.93 -33.75
C SER A 77 -17.21 43.82 -33.77
N LYS A 78 -16.95 43.23 -32.60
CA LYS A 78 -15.93 42.19 -32.38
C LYS A 78 -16.44 41.09 -31.45
N THR A 79 -15.98 39.87 -31.66
CA THR A 79 -16.17 38.77 -30.70
C THR A 79 -15.27 38.99 -29.48
N GLN A 80 -15.89 38.97 -28.29
CA GLN A 80 -15.21 38.88 -27.01
C GLN A 80 -15.24 37.45 -26.50
N TYR A 81 -14.11 37.01 -25.95
CA TYR A 81 -13.90 35.70 -25.36
C TYR A 81 -13.84 35.83 -23.84
N TRP A 82 -14.23 34.78 -23.12
CA TRP A 82 -14.10 34.73 -21.67
C TRP A 82 -12.65 34.40 -21.29
N VAL A 83 -12.00 35.29 -20.55
CA VAL A 83 -10.58 35.20 -20.21
C VAL A 83 -10.41 35.17 -18.70
N GLU A 84 -9.92 34.04 -18.18
CA GLU A 84 -9.31 33.98 -16.84
C GLU A 84 -7.93 34.65 -16.90
N ASP A 85 -7.83 35.79 -16.23
CA ASP A 85 -6.73 36.74 -16.35
C ASP A 85 -5.62 36.37 -15.37
N ASP A 86 -5.97 36.35 -14.08
CA ASP A 86 -5.11 35.91 -12.98
C ASP A 86 -5.89 35.11 -11.91
N ILE A 87 -5.17 34.26 -11.17
CA ILE A 87 -5.71 33.36 -10.14
C ILE A 87 -4.99 33.63 -8.82
N GLU A 88 -5.57 34.52 -8.03
CA GLU A 88 -5.05 34.93 -6.72
C GLU A 88 -5.49 33.91 -5.66
N ALA A 89 -4.54 33.12 -5.13
CA ALA A 89 -4.78 32.19 -4.03
C ALA A 89 -4.38 32.84 -2.70
N GLU A 90 -5.35 33.41 -1.99
CA GLU A 90 -5.15 33.95 -0.65
C GLU A 90 -5.27 32.84 0.41
N TRP A 91 -4.28 32.77 1.31
CA TRP A 91 -4.30 31.88 2.46
C TRP A 91 -4.89 32.61 3.67
N GLU A 92 -6.16 32.35 3.96
CA GLU A 92 -6.82 32.93 5.13
C GLU A 92 -6.68 31.98 6.32
N SER A 93 -6.01 32.47 7.37
CA SER A 93 -5.82 31.76 8.63
C SER A 93 -7.03 32.04 9.54
N LEU A 94 -8.09 31.24 9.37
CA LEU A 94 -9.29 31.35 10.20
C LEU A 94 -9.02 30.72 11.56
N ARG A 95 -8.75 31.58 12.55
CA ARG A 95 -8.75 31.22 13.97
C ARG A 95 -10.18 31.04 14.48
N ALA A 96 -10.75 29.86 14.24
CA ALA A 96 -11.97 29.45 14.92
C ALA A 96 -11.65 29.15 16.40
N LYS A 97 -12.09 30.03 17.31
CA LYS A 97 -12.17 29.68 18.73
C LYS A 97 -13.48 28.94 18.97
N SER A 98 -13.40 27.67 19.37
CA SER A 98 -14.53 26.95 19.95
C SER A 98 -14.30 26.79 21.45
N THR A 99 -15.05 27.55 22.25
CA THR A 99 -15.08 27.36 23.70
C THR A 99 -15.96 26.16 24.01
N ARG A 100 -15.40 25.11 24.63
CA ARG A 100 -16.15 23.94 25.08
C ARG A 100 -16.17 23.92 26.61
N GLU A 101 -17.23 24.48 27.18
CA GLU A 101 -17.49 24.31 28.61
C GLU A 101 -17.81 22.84 28.88
N THR A 102 -17.09 22.23 29.83
CA THR A 102 -17.30 20.85 30.26
C THR A 102 -17.40 20.83 31.78
N SER A 103 -18.62 20.78 32.30
CA SER A 103 -18.85 20.61 33.74
C SER A 103 -18.63 19.14 34.12
N GLN A 104 -17.60 18.86 34.91
CA GLN A 104 -17.42 17.57 35.57
C GLN A 104 -17.98 17.67 37.00
N TYR A 105 -18.63 16.59 37.45
CA TYR A 105 -19.13 16.45 38.81
C TYR A 105 -18.34 15.33 39.47
N GLU A 106 -17.29 15.68 40.21
CA GLU A 106 -16.64 14.73 41.09
C GLU A 106 -17.59 14.43 42.25
N THR A 107 -18.05 13.18 42.32
CA THR A 107 -18.91 12.67 43.39
C THR A 107 -18.09 11.61 44.12
N GLU A 108 -17.69 11.88 45.36
CA GLU A 108 -17.01 10.91 46.20
C GLU A 108 -17.99 9.79 46.58
N GLN A 109 -18.01 8.71 45.81
CA GLN A 109 -18.72 7.48 46.19
C GLN A 109 -17.84 6.64 47.11
N SER A 110 -18.40 6.16 48.24
CA SER A 110 -17.73 5.19 49.09
C SER A 110 -17.48 3.88 48.31
N ALA A 111 -16.36 3.22 48.58
CA ALA A 111 -16.01 1.95 47.95
C ALA A 111 -17.01 0.81 48.27
N GLU A 112 -17.88 1.00 49.26
CA GLU A 112 -18.86 0.00 49.71
C GLU A 112 -20.05 -0.15 48.74
N ASP A 113 -20.47 0.92 48.05
CA ASP A 113 -21.64 0.89 47.14
C ASP A 113 -21.43 0.02 45.89
N VAL A 114 -20.17 -0.22 45.49
CA VAL A 114 -19.82 -0.94 44.24
C VAL A 114 -19.98 -2.45 44.38
N LEU A 115 -19.99 -2.99 45.61
CA LEU A 115 -19.84 -4.43 45.87
C LEU A 115 -21.14 -5.26 45.83
N MET A 116 -22.31 -4.63 45.75
CA MET A 116 -23.61 -5.31 45.93
C MET A 116 -24.32 -5.78 44.64
N CYS A 117 -23.81 -5.47 43.44
CA CYS A 117 -24.55 -5.69 42.18
C CYS A 117 -24.13 -6.93 41.34
N ALA A 118 -23.43 -7.91 41.92
CA ALA A 118 -22.75 -8.98 41.16
C ALA A 118 -23.18 -10.43 41.51
N SER A 119 -24.48 -10.75 41.52
CA SER A 119 -24.93 -12.17 41.51
C SER A 119 -26.38 -12.39 41.03
N ALA A 120 -26.54 -12.70 39.74
CA ALA A 120 -27.78 -13.28 39.18
C ALA A 120 -27.48 -14.11 37.93
N PRO A 121 -27.71 -15.45 37.93
CA PRO A 121 -27.52 -16.27 36.73
C PRO A 121 -28.74 -16.18 35.80
N VAL A 122 -28.52 -15.81 34.54
CA VAL A 122 -29.57 -15.83 33.50
C VAL A 122 -29.58 -17.21 32.84
N ALA A 123 -30.64 -17.98 33.07
CA ALA A 123 -30.94 -19.17 32.27
C ALA A 123 -31.63 -18.75 30.97
N LEU A 124 -31.23 -19.34 29.84
CA LEU A 124 -31.88 -19.16 28.54
C LEU A 124 -32.44 -20.50 28.06
N ASP A 125 -33.75 -20.53 27.86
CA ASP A 125 -34.47 -21.63 27.20
C ASP A 125 -34.22 -21.57 25.68
N MET A 126 -34.23 -22.73 25.03
CA MET A 126 -33.89 -22.94 23.61
C MET A 126 -34.87 -23.94 22.94
N SER A 127 -36.09 -24.06 23.46
CA SER A 127 -37.05 -25.11 23.10
C SER A 127 -38.00 -24.80 21.92
N GLU A 128 -37.72 -23.79 21.09
CA GLU A 128 -38.66 -23.34 20.05
C GLU A 128 -38.05 -23.11 18.64
N VAL A 129 -37.65 -24.19 17.96
CA VAL A 129 -37.39 -24.21 16.50
C VAL A 129 -37.92 -25.50 15.86
N ARG A 130 -39.04 -25.41 15.13
CA ARG A 130 -39.53 -26.47 14.23
C ARG A 130 -40.32 -25.91 13.03
N ASP A 131 -40.40 -26.76 12.01
CA ASP A 131 -41.41 -26.81 10.94
C ASP A 131 -41.62 -25.58 10.03
N VAL A 132 -40.86 -25.55 8.92
CA VAL A 132 -41.46 -25.35 7.58
C VAL A 132 -40.85 -26.37 6.61
N GLN A 133 -41.71 -27.12 5.93
CA GLN A 133 -41.35 -28.01 4.82
C GLN A 133 -42.45 -27.93 3.73
N SER A 134 -42.20 -28.51 2.56
CA SER A 134 -42.98 -28.45 1.31
C SER A 134 -42.83 -27.15 0.49
N GLY A 135 -42.96 -27.19 -0.84
CA GLY A 135 -43.35 -28.33 -1.69
C GLY A 135 -42.86 -28.26 -3.14
N LEU A 136 -42.82 -29.44 -3.77
CA LEU A 136 -42.69 -29.64 -5.22
C LEU A 136 -44.08 -29.53 -5.89
N PRO A 137 -44.11 -29.38 -7.22
CA PRO A 137 -44.87 -30.36 -8.00
C PRO A 137 -44.07 -30.96 -9.17
N SER A 138 -44.57 -32.07 -9.72
CA SER A 138 -43.95 -32.82 -10.81
C SER A 138 -44.96 -33.23 -11.90
N SER A 139 -44.51 -33.25 -13.16
CA SER A 139 -45.10 -33.84 -14.40
C SER A 139 -44.62 -33.03 -15.63
N GLY A 140 -44.57 -33.55 -16.86
CA GLY A 140 -44.72 -34.95 -17.28
C GLY A 140 -44.82 -35.11 -18.81
N SER A 141 -43.82 -35.76 -19.43
CA SER A 141 -43.85 -36.46 -20.76
C SER A 141 -44.47 -35.81 -22.02
N GLY A 142 -43.68 -35.68 -23.09
CA GLY A 142 -44.20 -35.52 -24.47
C GLY A 142 -43.14 -35.17 -25.53
N GLY A 143 -43.03 -35.97 -26.60
CA GLY A 143 -42.27 -35.67 -27.83
C GLY A 143 -43.19 -35.65 -29.07
N PRO A 144 -42.70 -35.61 -30.34
CA PRO A 144 -41.32 -35.88 -30.79
C PRO A 144 -40.68 -34.76 -31.68
N SER A 145 -39.48 -35.04 -32.20
CA SER A 145 -38.67 -34.21 -33.13
C SER A 145 -39.22 -34.23 -34.57
N PRO A 146 -38.85 -33.30 -35.48
CA PRO A 146 -37.52 -33.34 -36.13
C PRO A 146 -36.84 -31.97 -36.36
N GLY A 147 -35.50 -31.93 -36.38
CA GLY A 147 -34.77 -30.70 -36.75
C GLY A 147 -33.25 -30.68 -36.57
N ASP A 148 -32.57 -31.82 -36.63
CA ASP A 148 -31.13 -31.89 -36.32
C ASP A 148 -30.22 -31.25 -37.39
N SER A 149 -29.24 -30.48 -36.95
CA SER A 149 -28.18 -29.90 -37.81
C SER A 149 -26.87 -29.83 -37.03
N GLN A 150 -26.00 -30.81 -37.28
CA GLN A 150 -24.85 -31.10 -36.42
C GLN A 150 -23.81 -29.98 -36.38
N ARG A 151 -23.39 -29.62 -35.16
CA ARG A 151 -22.09 -28.98 -34.87
C ARG A 151 -21.39 -29.71 -33.72
N HIS A 152 -20.60 -30.71 -34.06
CA HIS A 152 -19.69 -31.35 -33.11
C HIS A 152 -18.36 -30.60 -32.99
N GLY A 153 -17.69 -30.79 -31.84
CA GLY A 153 -16.24 -30.70 -31.74
C GLY A 153 -15.66 -29.53 -30.95
N LYS A 154 -15.60 -29.65 -29.61
CA LYS A 154 -14.54 -29.02 -28.79
C LYS A 154 -14.34 -29.58 -27.36
N GLU A 155 -14.40 -30.90 -27.18
CA GLU A 155 -14.23 -31.52 -25.84
C GLU A 155 -13.32 -32.78 -25.84
N GLN A 156 -12.15 -32.70 -26.48
CA GLN A 156 -11.12 -33.78 -26.44
C GLN A 156 -9.67 -33.28 -26.26
N ILE A 157 -9.45 -32.01 -25.95
CA ILE A 157 -8.08 -31.45 -25.85
C ILE A 157 -7.35 -31.96 -24.59
N LEU A 158 -8.04 -32.08 -23.45
CA LEU A 158 -7.42 -32.44 -22.17
C LEU A 158 -6.88 -33.90 -22.13
N PRO A 159 -7.63 -34.93 -22.60
CA PRO A 159 -7.09 -36.29 -22.70
C PRO A 159 -5.90 -36.39 -23.66
N GLN A 160 -5.90 -35.62 -24.75
CA GLN A 160 -4.80 -35.61 -25.72
C GLN A 160 -3.51 -35.05 -25.11
N ILE A 161 -3.60 -34.01 -24.27
CA ILE A 161 -2.45 -33.45 -23.54
C ILE A 161 -1.89 -34.47 -22.55
N GLN A 162 -2.75 -35.14 -21.77
CA GLN A 162 -2.32 -36.16 -20.81
C GLN A 162 -1.70 -37.39 -21.49
N LYS A 163 -2.23 -37.80 -22.66
CA LYS A 163 -1.63 -38.84 -23.49
C LYS A 163 -0.25 -38.42 -24.00
N ASN A 164 -0.12 -37.23 -24.57
CA ASN A 164 1.16 -36.70 -25.06
C ASN A 164 2.20 -36.56 -23.95
N GLN A 165 1.81 -36.14 -22.74
CA GLN A 165 2.72 -36.08 -21.58
C GLN A 165 3.22 -37.47 -21.16
N LYS A 166 2.35 -38.49 -21.12
CA LYS A 166 2.78 -39.88 -20.88
C LYS A 166 3.72 -40.38 -21.99
N GLU A 167 3.41 -40.07 -23.25
CA GLU A 167 4.20 -40.53 -24.40
C GLU A 167 5.58 -39.85 -24.49
N VAL A 168 5.70 -38.57 -24.12
CA VAL A 168 6.98 -37.87 -23.97
C VAL A 168 7.78 -38.45 -22.80
N LYS A 169 7.14 -38.72 -21.66
CA LYS A 169 7.80 -39.31 -20.50
C LYS A 169 8.32 -40.72 -20.81
N SER A 170 7.51 -41.59 -21.42
CA SER A 170 7.96 -42.93 -21.83
C SER A 170 9.04 -42.89 -22.92
N LYS A 171 9.06 -41.86 -23.77
CA LYS A 171 10.14 -41.65 -24.76
C LYS A 171 11.46 -41.18 -24.12
N TYR A 172 11.42 -40.54 -22.95
CA TYR A 172 12.61 -40.24 -22.15
C TYR A 172 13.09 -41.45 -21.35
N GLU A 173 12.16 -42.22 -20.77
CA GLU A 173 12.46 -43.43 -19.97
C GLU A 173 12.89 -44.63 -20.82
N ALA A 174 12.68 -44.59 -22.15
CA ALA A 174 13.09 -45.63 -23.10
C ALA A 174 14.40 -45.32 -23.86
N ILE A 175 15.18 -44.32 -23.46
CA ILE A 175 16.51 -44.05 -24.03
C ILE A 175 17.53 -44.99 -23.35
N PRO A 176 18.27 -45.84 -24.08
CA PRO A 176 19.29 -46.71 -23.48
C PRO A 176 20.44 -45.90 -22.83
N ASP A 177 20.89 -46.34 -21.66
CA ASP A 177 21.88 -45.63 -20.83
C ASP A 177 23.27 -45.53 -21.51
N ASP A 178 23.59 -46.46 -22.42
CA ASP A 178 24.88 -46.63 -23.11
C ASP A 178 25.31 -45.50 -24.07
N SER A 179 24.54 -44.40 -24.20
CA SER A 179 24.96 -43.24 -25.01
C SER A 179 24.73 -41.85 -24.41
N GLN A 180 24.50 -41.75 -23.08
CA GLN A 180 24.71 -40.47 -22.40
C GLN A 180 26.21 -40.15 -22.34
N ASN A 181 26.68 -39.51 -23.42
CA ASN A 181 28.03 -39.01 -23.63
C ASN A 181 28.64 -38.54 -22.30
N SER A 182 29.66 -39.24 -21.82
CA SER A 182 30.16 -39.13 -20.43
C SER A 182 30.57 -37.70 -20.07
N THR A 183 30.99 -36.91 -21.06
CA THR A 183 31.26 -35.47 -20.94
C THR A 183 30.07 -34.68 -20.41
N HIS A 184 28.84 -35.03 -20.79
CA HIS A 184 27.62 -34.34 -20.39
C HIS A 184 27.21 -34.68 -18.95
N LYS A 185 27.33 -35.97 -18.56
CA LYS A 185 27.10 -36.42 -17.18
C LYS A 185 28.14 -35.80 -16.22
N ALA A 186 29.41 -35.78 -16.62
CA ALA A 186 30.48 -35.09 -15.91
C ALA A 186 30.29 -33.56 -15.84
N PHE A 187 29.73 -32.93 -16.88
CA PHE A 187 29.43 -31.50 -16.87
C PHE A 187 28.28 -31.16 -15.89
N ILE A 188 27.22 -31.96 -15.85
CA ILE A 188 26.12 -31.80 -14.88
C ILE A 188 26.63 -31.99 -13.44
N MET A 189 27.42 -33.03 -13.18
CA MET A 189 28.05 -33.22 -11.85
C MET A 189 28.92 -32.01 -11.46
N LYS A 190 29.77 -31.55 -12.37
CA LYS A 190 30.64 -30.37 -12.14
C LYS A 190 29.87 -29.07 -11.92
N LEU A 191 28.66 -28.93 -12.46
CA LEU A 191 27.77 -27.81 -12.15
C LEU A 191 27.16 -27.94 -10.75
N GLY A 192 26.82 -29.15 -10.31
CA GLY A 192 26.45 -29.45 -8.92
C GLY A 192 27.58 -29.08 -7.95
N ASP A 193 28.78 -29.61 -8.17
CA ASP A 193 29.99 -29.31 -7.37
C ASP A 193 30.24 -27.79 -7.26
N LEU A 194 30.01 -27.03 -8.34
CA LEU A 194 30.15 -25.57 -8.36
C LEU A 194 29.05 -24.85 -7.57
N SER A 195 27.81 -25.35 -7.60
CA SER A 195 26.68 -24.83 -6.82
C SER A 195 26.92 -25.04 -5.33
N ASP A 196 27.27 -26.25 -4.92
CA ASP A 196 27.50 -26.62 -3.53
C ASP A 196 28.69 -25.85 -2.93
N ASN A 197 29.76 -25.64 -3.71
CA ASN A 197 30.87 -24.79 -3.29
C ASN A 197 30.47 -23.30 -3.17
N LEU A 198 29.56 -22.80 -4.01
CA LEU A 198 29.03 -21.43 -3.90
C LEU A 198 28.16 -21.27 -2.65
N GLU A 199 27.25 -22.21 -2.36
CA GLU A 199 26.43 -22.17 -1.15
C GLU A 199 27.27 -22.31 0.12
N LYS A 200 28.29 -23.18 0.11
CA LYS A 200 29.28 -23.29 1.18
C LYS A 200 30.04 -21.98 1.38
N LYS A 201 30.54 -21.34 0.31
CA LYS A 201 31.25 -20.06 0.42
C LYS A 201 30.36 -18.91 0.87
N GLN A 202 29.10 -18.88 0.44
CA GLN A 202 28.13 -17.91 0.96
C GLN A 202 27.84 -18.13 2.45
N SER A 203 27.81 -19.39 2.90
CA SER A 203 27.64 -19.75 4.31
C SER A 203 28.87 -19.38 5.16
N GLU A 204 30.09 -19.63 4.66
CA GLU A 204 31.33 -19.16 5.30
C GLU A 204 31.36 -17.62 5.43
N ILE A 205 30.96 -16.89 4.37
CA ILE A 205 30.84 -15.43 4.37
C ILE A 205 29.80 -14.96 5.40
N ASN A 206 28.62 -15.58 5.43
CA ASN A 206 27.57 -15.25 6.41
C ASN A 206 28.05 -15.50 7.84
N ASN A 207 28.80 -16.58 8.08
CA ASN A 207 29.37 -16.89 9.39
C ASN A 207 30.36 -15.82 9.84
N VAL A 208 31.27 -15.36 8.97
CA VAL A 208 32.22 -14.27 9.26
C VAL A 208 31.51 -12.94 9.55
N TYR A 209 30.44 -12.61 8.82
CA TYR A 209 29.62 -11.43 9.16
C TYR A 209 28.84 -11.59 10.48
N SER A 210 28.43 -12.82 10.84
CA SER A 210 27.68 -13.08 12.08
C SER A 210 28.54 -13.14 13.34
N SER A 211 29.82 -13.51 13.22
CA SER A 211 30.76 -13.60 14.35
C SER A 211 31.33 -12.25 14.79
N GLY A 212 31.07 -11.18 14.04
CA GLY A 212 31.64 -9.85 14.28
C GLY A 212 33.15 -9.76 14.00
N ALA A 213 33.78 -10.83 13.51
CA ALA A 213 35.23 -10.95 13.36
C ALA A 213 35.78 -10.22 12.10
N VAL A 214 35.46 -8.94 11.96
CA VAL A 214 36.10 -8.03 10.99
C VAL A 214 37.28 -7.37 11.68
N GLU A 215 38.42 -8.08 11.72
CA GLU A 215 39.69 -7.48 12.15
C GLU A 215 40.00 -6.23 11.30
N GLY A 216 40.23 -5.09 11.97
CA GLY A 216 40.44 -3.79 11.32
C GLY A 216 39.58 -2.64 11.84
N TYR A 217 38.60 -2.90 12.71
CA TYR A 217 37.92 -1.87 13.52
C TYR A 217 38.34 -1.98 14.99
N ASP A 218 39.53 -1.46 15.31
CA ASP A 218 39.84 -1.00 16.66
C ASP A 218 39.65 0.53 16.78
N ASP A 219 39.49 1.03 18.00
CA ASP A 219 39.25 2.46 18.22
C ASP A 219 40.45 3.32 17.78
N ALA A 220 41.67 2.76 17.77
CA ALA A 220 42.89 3.43 17.33
C ALA A 220 42.93 3.66 15.80
N ALA A 221 42.49 2.69 15.00
CA ALA A 221 42.29 2.87 13.56
C ALA A 221 41.22 3.95 13.31
N GLN A 222 40.11 3.92 14.05
CA GLN A 222 39.05 4.91 13.88
C GLN A 222 39.49 6.33 14.32
N GLU A 223 40.30 6.46 15.37
CA GLU A 223 40.88 7.74 15.79
C GLU A 223 41.94 8.25 14.79
N SER A 224 42.82 7.38 14.28
CA SER A 224 43.83 7.78 13.27
C SER A 224 43.19 8.25 11.95
N VAL A 225 42.16 7.55 11.46
CA VAL A 225 41.41 7.96 10.25
C VAL A 225 40.65 9.28 10.47
N THR A 226 40.10 9.51 11.67
CA THR A 226 39.43 10.80 11.96
C THR A 226 40.40 11.96 12.22
N MET A 227 41.61 11.70 12.74
CA MET A 227 42.72 12.68 12.79
C MET A 227 43.20 13.06 11.39
N GLU A 228 43.36 12.09 10.49
CA GLU A 228 43.78 12.35 9.10
C GLU A 228 42.68 13.10 8.31
N ALA A 229 41.41 12.73 8.50
CA ALA A 229 40.28 13.44 7.91
C ALA A 229 40.12 14.89 8.43
N ARG A 230 40.48 15.15 9.70
CA ARG A 230 40.49 16.51 10.28
C ARG A 230 41.63 17.36 9.74
N SER A 231 42.83 16.80 9.58
CA SER A 231 44.01 17.55 9.08
C SER A 231 43.95 17.80 7.56
N LYS A 232 43.28 16.93 6.79
CA LYS A 232 43.10 17.07 5.33
C LYS A 232 41.77 17.72 4.96
N SER A 233 41.33 18.75 5.70
CA SER A 233 40.12 19.53 5.40
C SER A 233 40.30 20.43 4.16
N ILE A 234 40.36 19.83 2.97
CA ILE A 234 40.40 20.53 1.68
C ILE A 234 39.17 21.46 1.60
N PRO A 235 39.34 22.77 1.33
CA PRO A 235 38.21 23.68 1.25
C PRO A 235 37.27 23.24 0.13
N ILE A 236 36.03 22.86 0.50
CA ILE A 236 35.02 22.37 -0.44
C ILE A 236 34.89 23.39 -1.59
N PRO A 237 35.24 23.03 -2.84
CA PRO A 237 35.23 24.00 -3.93
C PRO A 237 33.79 24.42 -4.17
N LYS A 238 33.47 25.68 -3.81
CA LYS A 238 32.13 26.27 -3.97
C LYS A 238 31.61 25.93 -5.36
N ALA A 239 30.56 25.10 -5.41
CA ALA A 239 30.06 24.55 -6.66
C ALA A 239 29.67 25.69 -7.61
N LYS A 240 30.50 25.95 -8.63
CA LYS A 240 30.20 26.94 -9.66
C LYS A 240 28.85 26.56 -10.25
N ALA A 241 27.86 27.44 -10.08
CA ALA A 241 26.53 27.24 -10.63
C ALA A 241 26.66 26.88 -12.11
N ALA A 242 25.97 25.84 -12.56
CA ALA A 242 26.20 25.25 -13.88
C ALA A 242 25.72 26.18 -15.01
N THR A 243 26.56 27.16 -15.38
CA THR A 243 26.38 28.11 -16.49
C THR A 243 26.57 27.41 -17.83
N GLY A 244 25.69 26.45 -18.11
CA GLY A 244 25.69 25.68 -19.34
C GLY A 244 24.32 25.03 -19.53
N LYS A 245 23.60 25.44 -20.59
CA LYS A 245 22.35 24.80 -21.02
C LYS A 245 22.66 23.44 -21.65
N ALA A 246 23.15 22.50 -20.86
CA ALA A 246 23.30 21.10 -21.23
C ALA A 246 21.91 20.51 -21.49
N LYS A 247 21.44 20.63 -22.74
CA LYS A 247 20.24 19.94 -23.24
C LYS A 247 20.45 18.44 -23.02
N ALA A 248 19.90 17.90 -21.93
CA ALA A 248 19.98 16.48 -21.61
C ALA A 248 19.33 15.69 -22.75
N LYS A 249 20.16 15.16 -23.66
CA LYS A 249 19.70 14.46 -24.86
C LYS A 249 18.81 13.29 -24.42
N ALA A 250 17.57 13.25 -24.89
CA ALA A 250 16.54 12.30 -24.46
C ALA A 250 16.77 10.85 -24.95
N LYS A 251 18.03 10.41 -25.14
CA LYS A 251 18.39 9.05 -25.54
C LYS A 251 18.32 8.03 -24.38
N ALA A 252 18.38 8.49 -23.13
CA ALA A 252 18.32 7.64 -21.93
C ALA A 252 17.03 6.80 -21.75
N PRO A 253 15.78 7.31 -21.96
CA PRO A 253 14.58 6.47 -21.86
C PRO A 253 14.54 5.33 -22.88
N ALA A 254 14.99 5.59 -24.12
CA ALA A 254 14.91 4.62 -25.21
C ALA A 254 15.76 3.35 -24.97
N SER A 255 16.93 3.47 -24.34
CA SER A 255 17.79 2.31 -24.07
C SER A 255 17.22 1.38 -23.00
N ARG A 256 16.52 1.91 -21.98
CA ARG A 256 15.82 1.09 -20.99
C ARG A 256 14.61 0.39 -21.60
N LEU A 257 13.81 1.07 -22.43
CA LEU A 257 12.70 0.46 -23.18
C LEU A 257 13.21 -0.71 -24.04
N LYS A 258 14.31 -0.53 -24.78
CA LYS A 258 14.93 -1.62 -25.56
C LYS A 258 15.48 -2.77 -24.69
N ARG A 259 15.91 -2.54 -23.45
CA ARG A 259 16.32 -3.61 -22.52
C ARG A 259 15.12 -4.38 -21.97
N PHE A 260 14.06 -3.69 -21.56
CA PHE A 260 12.81 -4.30 -21.09
C PHE A 260 12.15 -5.15 -22.18
N ALA A 261 12.01 -4.58 -23.38
CA ALA A 261 11.45 -5.28 -24.52
C ALA A 261 12.32 -6.47 -24.97
N ARG A 262 13.65 -6.43 -24.82
CA ARG A 262 14.50 -7.62 -25.01
C ARG A 262 14.22 -8.72 -23.96
N SER A 263 14.00 -8.36 -22.70
CA SER A 263 13.64 -9.36 -21.67
C SER A 263 12.34 -10.08 -22.03
N ALA A 264 11.30 -9.31 -22.38
CA ALA A 264 10.01 -9.85 -22.79
C ALA A 264 10.05 -10.60 -24.15
N VAL A 265 11.06 -10.36 -25.00
CA VAL A 265 11.30 -11.16 -26.22
C VAL A 265 11.78 -12.57 -25.88
N GLU A 266 12.62 -12.75 -24.87
CA GLU A 266 13.12 -14.08 -24.47
C GLU A 266 12.05 -14.84 -23.66
N GLU A 267 11.41 -14.18 -22.70
CA GLU A 267 10.26 -14.71 -21.93
C GLU A 267 9.13 -15.21 -22.87
N ALA A 268 8.80 -14.43 -23.92
CA ALA A 268 7.85 -14.84 -24.94
C ALA A 268 8.34 -15.97 -25.87
N LYS A 269 9.64 -16.31 -25.92
CA LYS A 269 10.12 -17.55 -26.58
C LYS A 269 10.01 -18.74 -25.65
N GLU A 270 10.35 -18.58 -24.38
CA GLU A 270 10.25 -19.62 -23.34
C GLU A 270 8.79 -20.09 -23.17
N MET A 271 7.83 -19.17 -23.23
CA MET A 271 6.39 -19.46 -23.30
C MET A 271 5.91 -20.05 -24.64
N GLY A 272 6.77 -20.23 -25.64
CA GLY A 272 6.40 -20.67 -27.00
C GLY A 272 5.62 -19.64 -27.82
N ALA A 273 5.44 -18.40 -27.32
CA ALA A 273 4.69 -17.32 -27.94
C ALA A 273 5.50 -16.59 -29.04
N TRP A 274 6.00 -17.34 -30.03
CA TRP A 274 6.86 -16.86 -31.12
C TRP A 274 6.33 -15.62 -31.85
N HIS A 275 5.02 -15.50 -32.03
CA HIS A 275 4.37 -14.37 -32.71
C HIS A 275 4.41 -13.08 -31.87
N VAL A 276 4.30 -13.22 -30.54
CA VAL A 276 4.48 -12.15 -29.56
C VAL A 276 5.94 -11.71 -29.53
N SER A 277 6.86 -12.67 -29.39
CA SER A 277 8.30 -12.43 -29.36
C SER A 277 8.76 -11.66 -30.62
N ALA A 278 8.36 -12.12 -31.82
CA ALA A 278 8.64 -11.43 -33.08
C ALA A 278 8.03 -10.01 -33.15
N ALA A 279 6.88 -9.77 -32.50
CA ALA A 279 6.28 -8.44 -32.44
C ALA A 279 7.06 -7.50 -31.52
N ILE A 280 7.37 -7.93 -30.28
CA ILE A 280 8.17 -7.14 -29.34
C ILE A 280 9.55 -6.87 -29.94
N GLN A 281 10.17 -7.83 -30.64
CA GLN A 281 11.47 -7.65 -31.30
C GLN A 281 11.42 -6.59 -32.42
N ARG A 282 10.30 -6.46 -33.15
CA ARG A 282 10.10 -5.32 -34.08
C ARG A 282 10.04 -3.98 -33.32
N ALA A 283 9.42 -3.92 -32.15
CA ALA A 283 9.41 -2.73 -31.29
C ALA A 283 10.78 -2.43 -30.61
N CYS A 284 11.62 -3.44 -30.38
CA CYS A 284 13.03 -3.23 -30.01
C CYS A 284 13.81 -2.51 -31.12
N ASN A 285 13.45 -2.74 -32.38
CA ASN A 285 14.21 -2.32 -33.56
C ASN A 285 13.79 -0.96 -34.13
N LEU A 286 12.97 -0.18 -33.40
CA LEU A 286 12.57 1.18 -33.81
C LEU A 286 13.78 2.11 -34.05
N THR A 287 13.73 2.85 -35.16
CA THR A 287 14.68 3.88 -35.61
C THR A 287 14.60 5.15 -34.74
N GLU A 288 15.57 6.07 -34.83
CA GLU A 288 15.55 7.30 -34.02
C GLU A 288 14.33 8.20 -34.30
N GLU A 289 13.74 8.13 -35.49
CA GLU A 289 12.50 8.84 -35.83
C GLU A 289 11.29 8.23 -35.13
N ASN A 290 11.20 6.90 -35.12
CA ASN A 290 10.12 6.15 -34.47
C ASN A 290 10.20 6.23 -32.93
N LEU A 291 11.36 6.55 -32.35
CA LEU A 291 11.48 6.79 -30.90
C LEU A 291 10.56 7.91 -30.39
N LYS A 292 10.08 8.83 -31.25
CA LYS A 292 9.09 9.86 -30.88
C LYS A 292 7.76 9.27 -30.39
N ASN A 293 7.36 8.12 -30.92
CA ASN A 293 6.08 7.47 -30.64
C ASN A 293 6.23 6.15 -29.84
N ALA A 294 7.45 5.72 -29.54
CA ALA A 294 7.75 4.38 -29.02
C ALA A 294 6.96 3.98 -27.76
N GLU A 295 6.62 4.92 -26.88
CA GLU A 295 5.78 4.67 -25.69
C GLU A 295 4.33 4.32 -26.08
N ARG A 296 3.70 5.16 -26.92
CA ARG A 296 2.36 4.92 -27.49
C ARG A 296 2.31 3.60 -28.25
N ASP A 297 3.33 3.35 -29.07
CA ASP A 297 3.38 2.19 -29.97
C ASP A 297 3.65 0.89 -29.19
N LEU A 298 4.47 0.94 -28.13
CA LEU A 298 4.66 -0.18 -27.19
C LEU A 298 3.39 -0.46 -26.38
N HIS A 299 2.67 0.56 -25.89
CA HIS A 299 1.36 0.36 -25.25
C HIS A 299 0.31 -0.21 -26.22
N SER A 300 0.36 0.16 -27.51
CA SER A 300 -0.49 -0.42 -28.55
C SER A 300 -0.14 -1.90 -28.81
N LEU A 301 1.15 -2.24 -28.78
CA LEU A 301 1.64 -3.62 -28.87
C LEU A 301 1.21 -4.44 -27.66
N PHE A 302 1.46 -3.96 -26.44
CA PHE A 302 1.11 -4.67 -25.21
C PHE A 302 -0.38 -4.95 -25.09
N ARG A 303 -1.26 -4.03 -25.54
CA ARG A 303 -2.71 -4.30 -25.63
C ARG A 303 -3.07 -5.28 -26.75
N ARG A 304 -2.38 -5.26 -27.90
CA ARG A 304 -2.65 -6.15 -29.05
C ARG A 304 -2.28 -7.62 -28.78
N TYR A 305 -1.30 -7.86 -27.92
CA TYR A 305 -0.79 -9.19 -27.57
C TYR A 305 -1.06 -9.56 -26.10
N GLU A 306 -1.97 -8.86 -25.43
CA GLU A 306 -2.44 -9.15 -24.06
C GLU A 306 -1.33 -9.19 -23.00
N LEU A 307 -0.21 -8.49 -23.26
CA LEU A 307 0.95 -8.33 -22.36
C LEU A 307 0.77 -7.21 -21.34
N ALA A 308 -0.31 -6.43 -21.46
CA ALA A 308 -0.72 -5.48 -20.44
C ALA A 308 -1.67 -6.19 -19.48
N ILE A 309 -1.35 -6.17 -18.18
CA ILE A 309 -2.26 -6.59 -17.11
C ILE A 309 -3.63 -5.89 -17.32
N PRO A 310 -4.77 -6.60 -17.29
CA PRO A 310 -6.11 -6.07 -17.62
C PRO A 310 -6.71 -5.14 -16.53
N VAL A 311 -5.88 -4.34 -15.89
CA VAL A 311 -6.20 -3.44 -14.79
C VAL A 311 -6.36 -2.01 -15.31
N ASN A 312 -7.59 -1.50 -15.25
CA ASN A 312 -7.93 -0.17 -15.75
C ASN A 312 -7.37 0.96 -14.87
N LEU A 313 -6.69 1.91 -15.50
CA LEU A 313 -6.23 3.15 -14.85
C LEU A 313 -7.42 4.07 -14.55
N SER A 314 -7.52 4.49 -13.29
CA SER A 314 -8.38 5.57 -12.83
C SER A 314 -7.62 6.92 -12.89
N CYS A 315 -8.33 8.04 -12.70
CA CYS A 315 -7.72 9.37 -12.73
C CYS A 315 -8.31 10.30 -11.66
N MET A 316 -7.43 10.96 -10.90
CA MET A 316 -7.77 12.08 -10.02
C MET A 316 -7.51 13.40 -10.75
N ARG A 317 -8.44 14.36 -10.65
CA ARG A 317 -8.32 15.67 -11.30
C ARG A 317 -8.10 16.77 -10.26
N PHE A 318 -7.03 17.54 -10.43
CA PHE A 318 -6.66 18.67 -9.59
C PHE A 318 -6.61 19.94 -10.45
N GLY A 319 -7.80 20.50 -10.73
CA GLY A 319 -7.98 21.62 -11.66
C GLY A 319 -7.66 21.25 -13.10
N LEU A 320 -6.45 21.58 -13.56
CA LEU A 320 -5.89 21.22 -14.87
C LEU A 320 -4.88 20.06 -14.81
N LEU A 321 -4.48 19.61 -13.61
CA LEU A 321 -3.62 18.44 -13.46
C LEU A 321 -4.46 17.16 -13.42
N TYR A 322 -3.95 16.11 -14.05
CA TYR A 322 -4.52 14.77 -14.08
C TYR A 322 -3.49 13.80 -13.53
N LEU A 323 -3.83 13.10 -12.45
CA LEU A 323 -2.99 12.09 -11.82
C LEU A 323 -3.62 10.71 -12.04
N HIS A 324 -2.93 9.84 -12.77
CA HIS A 324 -3.36 8.47 -12.96
C HIS A 324 -3.03 7.60 -11.75
N TYR A 325 -3.94 6.69 -11.42
CA TYR A 325 -3.79 5.73 -10.34
C TYR A 325 -4.52 4.43 -10.67
N ILE A 326 -4.22 3.35 -9.95
CA ILE A 326 -5.00 2.12 -9.99
C ILE A 326 -5.79 2.05 -8.69
N SER A 327 -7.13 1.97 -8.76
CA SER A 327 -7.95 1.85 -7.57
C SER A 327 -7.65 0.54 -6.85
N LEU A 328 -7.70 0.55 -5.52
CA LEU A 328 -7.50 -0.66 -4.72
C LEU A 328 -8.54 -1.72 -5.02
N GLU A 329 -9.79 -1.31 -5.29
CA GLU A 329 -10.86 -2.22 -5.70
C GLU A 329 -10.51 -2.94 -7.01
N THR A 330 -9.89 -2.25 -7.97
CA THR A 330 -9.39 -2.85 -9.21
C THR A 330 -8.28 -3.86 -8.91
N TRP A 331 -7.31 -3.49 -8.05
CA TRP A 331 -6.22 -4.39 -7.66
C TRP A 331 -6.72 -5.65 -6.94
N PHE A 332 -7.55 -5.51 -5.90
CA PHE A 332 -8.07 -6.66 -5.17
C PHE A 332 -9.01 -7.51 -6.02
N ARG A 333 -9.84 -6.92 -6.90
CA ARG A 333 -10.70 -7.69 -7.81
C ARG A 333 -9.89 -8.55 -8.77
N PHE A 334 -8.81 -8.01 -9.32
CA PHE A 334 -7.88 -8.72 -10.21
C PHE A 334 -7.05 -9.77 -9.45
N LEU A 335 -6.37 -9.38 -8.38
CA LEU A 335 -5.49 -10.28 -7.63
C LEU A 335 -6.27 -11.43 -6.96
N LEU A 336 -7.46 -11.19 -6.42
CA LEU A 336 -8.31 -12.27 -5.88
C LEU A 336 -8.96 -13.16 -6.96
N ALA A 337 -8.91 -12.77 -8.23
CA ALA A 337 -9.37 -13.59 -9.36
C ALA A 337 -8.24 -14.43 -9.94
N ASP A 338 -7.16 -13.78 -10.37
CA ASP A 338 -6.17 -14.36 -11.26
C ASP A 338 -4.85 -14.73 -10.53
N TYR A 339 -4.53 -14.07 -9.42
CA TYR A 339 -3.27 -14.24 -8.68
C TYR A 339 -3.42 -14.29 -7.14
N PRO A 340 -4.38 -15.07 -6.58
CA PRO A 340 -4.71 -15.00 -5.15
C PRO A 340 -3.56 -15.43 -4.24
N HIS A 341 -2.68 -16.31 -4.74
CA HIS A 341 -1.44 -16.74 -4.08
C HIS A 341 -0.49 -15.58 -3.76
N LEU A 342 -0.55 -14.43 -4.46
CA LEU A 342 0.23 -13.25 -4.11
C LEU A 342 -0.30 -12.54 -2.86
N LEU A 343 -1.62 -12.58 -2.63
CA LEU A 343 -2.28 -11.99 -1.46
C LEU A 343 -2.31 -12.93 -0.25
N LEU A 344 -2.48 -14.24 -0.50
CA LEU A 344 -2.75 -15.27 0.51
C LEU A 344 -1.54 -16.17 0.77
N GLY A 345 -0.32 -15.62 0.71
CA GLY A 345 0.91 -16.31 1.12
C GLY A 345 1.27 -17.57 0.33
N GLY A 346 0.81 -17.69 -0.91
CA GLY A 346 0.98 -18.88 -1.76
C GLY A 346 -0.29 -19.73 -1.90
N PHE A 347 -1.29 -19.58 -1.03
CA PHE A 347 -2.56 -20.31 -1.12
C PHE A 347 -3.53 -19.68 -2.13
N ASN A 348 -4.42 -20.48 -2.72
CA ASN A 348 -5.45 -20.00 -3.65
C ASN A 348 -6.77 -19.66 -2.93
N THR A 349 -7.58 -18.76 -3.51
CA THR A 349 -8.93 -18.47 -3.01
C THR A 349 -9.77 -19.74 -2.97
N GLY A 350 -10.28 -20.09 -1.79
CA GLY A 350 -11.06 -21.32 -1.56
C GLY A 350 -10.26 -22.49 -0.98
N ASP A 351 -8.93 -22.39 -0.88
CA ASP A 351 -8.13 -23.31 -0.07
C ASP A 351 -8.45 -23.07 1.43
N PRO A 352 -8.93 -24.07 2.19
CA PRO A 352 -9.24 -23.89 3.62
C PRO A 352 -8.04 -23.37 4.43
N ARG A 353 -6.81 -23.68 4.00
CA ARG A 353 -5.57 -23.24 4.66
C ARG A 353 -5.32 -21.75 4.51
N SER A 354 -5.87 -21.10 3.48
CA SER A 354 -5.88 -19.63 3.40
C SER A 354 -6.75 -19.01 4.52
N GLY A 355 -7.85 -19.66 4.90
CA GLY A 355 -8.65 -19.27 6.06
C GLY A 355 -7.89 -19.44 7.38
N VAL A 356 -7.14 -20.55 7.53
CA VAL A 356 -6.27 -20.78 8.70
C VAL A 356 -5.13 -19.76 8.79
N LEU A 357 -4.51 -19.38 7.66
CA LEU A 357 -3.48 -18.34 7.58
C LEU A 357 -4.02 -16.99 8.07
N LEU A 358 -5.20 -16.58 7.61
CA LEU A 358 -5.79 -15.31 8.03
C LEU A 358 -6.24 -15.36 9.50
N GLU A 359 -6.88 -16.45 9.94
CA GLU A 359 -7.28 -16.60 11.35
C GLU A 359 -6.09 -16.59 12.30
N SER A 360 -5.03 -17.39 12.06
CA SER A 360 -3.88 -17.44 12.96
C SER A 360 -3.07 -16.13 12.97
N PHE A 361 -3.00 -15.42 11.83
CA PHE A 361 -2.48 -14.05 11.80
C PHE A 361 -3.29 -13.12 12.70
N TRP A 362 -4.62 -13.07 12.57
CA TRP A 362 -5.45 -12.16 13.34
C TRP A 362 -5.55 -12.51 14.83
N GLU A 363 -5.48 -13.80 15.18
CA GLU A 363 -5.39 -14.24 16.58
C GLU A 363 -4.08 -13.79 17.23
N ALA A 364 -2.93 -13.94 16.56
CA ALA A 364 -1.66 -13.40 17.03
C ALA A 364 -1.65 -11.86 17.09
N TYR A 365 -2.16 -11.19 16.06
CA TYR A 365 -2.25 -9.73 15.98
C TYR A 365 -3.10 -9.14 17.13
N ARG A 366 -4.14 -9.85 17.57
CA ARG A 366 -4.99 -9.44 18.71
C ARG A 366 -4.23 -9.35 20.03
N VAL A 367 -3.18 -10.16 20.23
CA VAL A 367 -2.38 -10.14 21.47
C VAL A 367 -1.70 -8.79 21.68
N ALA A 368 -1.24 -8.16 20.59
CA ALA A 368 -0.60 -6.84 20.64
C ALA A 368 -1.56 -5.67 20.39
N HIS A 369 -2.64 -5.90 19.63
CA HIS A 369 -3.49 -4.85 19.06
C HIS A 369 -4.99 -5.17 19.19
N GLY A 370 -5.42 -5.62 20.37
CA GLY A 370 -6.78 -6.12 20.62
C GLY A 370 -7.91 -5.10 20.43
N ASP A 371 -7.60 -3.81 20.39
CA ASP A 371 -8.49 -2.68 20.11
C ASP A 371 -8.67 -2.40 18.60
N HIS A 372 -7.86 -3.04 17.73
CA HIS A 372 -7.88 -2.80 16.30
C HIS A 372 -9.25 -3.08 15.67
N PHE A 373 -9.73 -2.15 14.84
CA PHE A 373 -11.13 -2.10 14.40
C PHE A 373 -11.67 -3.39 13.78
N VAL A 374 -10.80 -4.19 13.14
CA VAL A 374 -11.13 -5.49 12.56
C VAL A 374 -11.82 -6.44 13.55
N PHE A 375 -11.49 -6.37 14.85
CA PHE A 375 -12.10 -7.23 15.87
C PHE A 375 -13.50 -6.78 16.29
N ARG A 376 -13.88 -5.53 15.98
CA ARG A 376 -15.23 -5.00 16.19
C ARG A 376 -16.11 -5.16 14.95
N GLU A 377 -15.58 -4.85 13.77
CA GLU A 377 -16.35 -4.91 12.52
C GLU A 377 -16.42 -6.34 11.92
N HIS A 378 -15.39 -7.16 12.09
CA HIS A 378 -15.27 -8.52 11.53
C HIS A 378 -15.03 -9.64 12.56
N PRO A 379 -15.69 -9.66 13.73
CA PRO A 379 -15.42 -10.64 14.80
C PRO A 379 -15.62 -12.11 14.40
N ARG A 380 -16.39 -12.37 13.34
CA ARG A 380 -16.70 -13.72 12.82
C ARG A 380 -16.04 -14.04 11.47
N ASP A 381 -15.46 -13.04 10.80
CA ASP A 381 -15.02 -13.11 9.40
C ASP A 381 -13.51 -12.94 9.23
N LEU A 382 -12.72 -13.11 10.30
CA LEU A 382 -11.25 -13.01 10.27
C LEU A 382 -10.59 -13.94 9.23
N LYS A 383 -11.23 -15.08 8.89
CA LYS A 383 -10.86 -16.01 7.79
C LYS A 383 -10.95 -15.40 6.39
N ARG A 384 -11.46 -14.17 6.27
CA ARG A 384 -11.66 -13.40 5.03
C ARG A 384 -10.96 -12.04 5.07
N CYS A 385 -10.50 -11.59 6.23
CA CYS A 385 -9.80 -10.31 6.40
C CYS A 385 -8.36 -10.41 5.88
N VAL A 386 -8.04 -9.75 4.76
CA VAL A 386 -6.71 -9.82 4.13
C VAL A 386 -5.83 -8.64 4.60
N PRO A 387 -4.80 -8.88 5.45
CA PRO A 387 -3.91 -7.84 5.91
C PRO A 387 -2.95 -7.32 4.82
N PHE A 388 -2.93 -6.00 4.66
CA PHE A 388 -1.97 -5.31 3.80
C PHE A 388 -1.42 -4.04 4.46
N TYR A 389 -0.36 -3.49 3.88
CA TYR A 389 0.26 -2.23 4.26
C TYR A 389 0.31 -1.27 3.08
N TRP A 390 0.30 0.02 3.38
CA TRP A 390 0.81 1.02 2.44
C TRP A 390 2.33 1.05 2.47
N HIS A 391 2.96 1.26 1.32
CA HIS A 391 4.38 1.46 1.18
C HIS A 391 4.64 2.74 0.38
N LEU A 392 5.10 3.78 1.06
CA LEU A 392 5.47 5.08 0.48
C LEU A 392 7.00 5.16 0.30
N ASP A 393 7.47 5.70 -0.82
CA ASP A 393 8.90 5.66 -1.18
C ASP A 393 9.30 6.94 -1.96
N GLU A 394 10.13 7.82 -1.41
CA GLU A 394 10.62 9.05 -2.08
C GLU A 394 11.90 8.84 -2.92
N GLY A 395 11.90 7.84 -3.82
CA GLY A 395 13.02 7.56 -4.72
C GLY A 395 13.40 8.70 -5.67
N THR A 396 14.70 8.82 -6.01
CA THR A 396 15.17 9.75 -7.04
C THR A 396 15.19 9.10 -8.43
N GLY A 397 14.36 9.61 -9.35
CA GLY A 397 14.31 9.11 -10.72
C GLY A 397 15.52 9.54 -11.58
N LEU A 398 15.65 8.95 -12.78
CA LEU A 398 16.76 9.23 -13.73
C LEU A 398 16.97 10.72 -14.06
N ARG A 399 15.94 11.56 -13.91
CA ARG A 399 16.01 13.02 -14.11
C ARG A 399 16.58 13.78 -12.90
N LYS A 400 17.11 13.08 -11.88
CA LYS A 400 17.53 13.62 -10.56
C LYS A 400 16.44 14.41 -9.82
N SER A 401 15.18 14.22 -10.22
CA SER A 401 14.00 14.69 -9.49
C SER A 401 13.50 13.56 -8.61
N ALA A 402 13.13 13.87 -7.37
CA ALA A 402 12.45 12.92 -6.52
C ALA A 402 11.03 12.63 -7.06
N VAL A 403 10.57 11.43 -6.77
CA VAL A 403 9.30 10.87 -7.19
C VAL A 403 8.78 10.07 -6.00
N LEU A 404 7.54 10.34 -5.58
CA LEU A 404 6.91 9.65 -4.47
C LEU A 404 6.02 8.54 -5.03
N VAL A 405 6.37 7.30 -4.71
CA VAL A 405 5.66 6.10 -5.16
C VAL A 405 4.76 5.60 -4.04
N PHE A 406 3.49 5.34 -4.36
CA PHE A 406 2.51 4.72 -3.47
C PHE A 406 2.29 3.29 -3.94
N ASN A 407 2.65 2.30 -3.13
CA ASN A 407 2.34 0.89 -3.41
C ASN A 407 1.53 0.29 -2.26
N MET A 408 0.67 -0.68 -2.60
CA MET A 408 0.12 -1.64 -1.66
C MET A 408 1.10 -2.81 -1.50
N GLN A 409 1.43 -3.21 -0.26
CA GLN A 409 2.26 -4.38 0.04
C GLN A 409 1.48 -5.37 0.90
N THR A 410 1.54 -6.67 0.58
CA THR A 410 0.92 -7.72 1.39
C THR A 410 1.64 -7.92 2.72
N ALA A 411 0.93 -8.40 3.75
CA ALA A 411 1.60 -8.86 4.97
C ALA A 411 2.40 -10.15 4.70
N PHE A 412 1.79 -11.13 4.01
CA PHE A 412 2.42 -12.41 3.71
C PHE A 412 3.27 -12.39 2.43
N GLY A 413 4.26 -13.28 2.38
CA GLY A 413 5.00 -13.65 1.18
C GLY A 413 4.63 -15.03 0.64
N SER A 414 4.81 -15.22 -0.66
CA SER A 414 4.39 -16.43 -1.41
C SER A 414 5.09 -17.72 -0.96
N GLU A 415 6.18 -17.62 -0.20
CA GLU A 415 6.88 -18.75 0.42
C GLU A 415 6.13 -19.33 1.63
N THR A 416 5.14 -18.64 2.19
CA THR A 416 4.40 -19.08 3.41
C THR A 416 3.77 -20.45 3.23
N ALA A 417 3.10 -20.71 2.10
CA ALA A 417 2.55 -22.03 1.78
C ALA A 417 3.64 -23.10 1.62
N SER A 418 4.77 -22.78 0.97
CA SER A 418 5.91 -23.69 0.81
C SER A 418 6.53 -24.09 2.15
N LEU A 419 6.62 -23.16 3.10
CA LEU A 419 7.08 -23.42 4.46
C LEU A 419 6.05 -24.22 5.27
N PHE A 420 4.77 -23.92 5.12
CA PHE A 420 3.70 -24.66 5.78
C PHE A 420 3.68 -26.13 5.36
N GLU A 421 3.65 -26.42 4.05
CA GLU A 421 3.62 -27.81 3.56
C GLU A 421 4.83 -28.62 4.08
N LYS A 422 6.03 -28.00 4.15
CA LYS A 422 7.26 -28.62 4.68
C LYS A 422 7.22 -28.92 6.19
N LYS A 423 6.42 -28.20 6.98
CA LYS A 423 6.16 -28.53 8.40
C LYS A 423 4.97 -29.49 8.55
N PHE A 424 4.04 -29.45 7.59
CA PHE A 424 2.77 -30.15 7.68
C PHE A 424 2.83 -31.62 7.25
N THR A 425 3.90 -32.10 6.62
CA THR A 425 4.00 -33.48 6.08
C THR A 425 3.72 -34.61 7.07
N ASP A 426 4.03 -34.46 8.36
CA ASP A 426 4.01 -35.57 9.32
C ASP A 426 2.75 -35.62 10.20
N GLY A 427 1.71 -36.29 9.71
CA GLY A 427 0.68 -36.92 10.56
C GLY A 427 -0.77 -36.53 10.28
N SER A 428 -1.64 -37.54 10.25
CA SER A 428 -3.09 -37.37 10.40
C SER A 428 -3.47 -37.43 11.87
N GLY A 429 -4.44 -36.63 12.31
CA GLY A 429 -4.90 -36.57 13.71
C GLY A 429 -4.40 -35.39 14.56
N ARG A 430 -3.66 -34.43 13.99
CA ARG A 430 -3.32 -33.16 14.65
C ARG A 430 -4.57 -32.34 14.97
N SER A 431 -4.54 -31.60 16.07
CA SER A 431 -5.58 -30.67 16.51
C SER A 431 -5.51 -29.32 15.78
N ASP A 432 -6.64 -28.62 15.66
CA ASP A 432 -6.71 -27.27 15.04
C ASP A 432 -5.71 -26.27 15.63
N ALA A 433 -5.38 -26.39 16.92
CA ALA A 433 -4.39 -25.56 17.59
C ALA A 433 -2.96 -25.79 17.04
N GLU A 434 -2.57 -27.05 16.82
CA GLU A 434 -1.29 -27.39 16.20
C GLU A 434 -1.24 -26.92 14.74
N ILE A 435 -2.34 -27.09 13.98
CA ILE A 435 -2.43 -26.60 12.59
C ILE A 435 -2.24 -25.08 12.54
N LYS A 436 -2.90 -24.34 13.44
CA LYS A 436 -2.74 -22.89 13.58
C LYS A 436 -1.30 -22.50 13.96
N GLN A 437 -0.68 -23.21 14.90
CA GLN A 437 0.71 -22.98 15.31
C GLN A 437 1.69 -23.20 14.15
N TYR A 438 1.62 -24.34 13.45
CA TYR A 438 2.46 -24.59 12.28
C TYR A 438 2.27 -23.53 11.18
N MET A 439 1.03 -23.05 10.98
CA MET A 439 0.75 -21.94 10.06
C MET A 439 1.42 -20.64 10.53
N LEU A 440 1.29 -20.29 11.81
CA LEU A 440 1.89 -19.10 12.44
C LEU A 440 3.41 -19.08 12.26
N GLU A 441 4.09 -20.18 12.57
CA GLU A 441 5.54 -20.33 12.38
C GLU A 441 5.97 -20.51 10.92
N SER A 442 5.03 -20.52 9.96
CA SER A 442 5.30 -20.55 8.53
C SER A 442 5.06 -19.21 7.85
N GLN A 443 4.46 -18.24 8.56
CA GLN A 443 4.17 -16.91 8.03
C GLN A 443 5.48 -16.19 7.69
N PHE A 444 5.71 -15.99 6.39
CA PHE A 444 6.88 -15.31 5.87
C PHE A 444 6.50 -13.94 5.28
N HIS A 445 7.44 -12.99 5.26
CA HIS A 445 7.23 -11.70 4.61
C HIS A 445 7.99 -11.61 3.28
N ASN A 446 7.43 -10.92 2.28
CA ASN A 446 8.08 -10.62 1.00
C ASN A 446 9.28 -9.66 1.16
N GLN A 447 10.39 -10.14 1.75
CA GLN A 447 11.68 -9.45 1.81
C GLN A 447 12.61 -9.82 0.65
N ARG A 448 12.41 -11.00 0.03
CA ARG A 448 13.17 -11.51 -1.12
C ARG A 448 12.26 -11.61 -2.35
N GLY A 449 12.87 -11.83 -3.52
CA GLY A 449 12.16 -11.95 -4.79
C GLY A 449 11.84 -10.60 -5.46
N SER A 450 10.94 -10.62 -6.44
CA SER A 450 10.58 -9.45 -7.24
C SER A 450 9.63 -8.51 -6.50
N SER A 451 9.97 -7.22 -6.46
CA SER A 451 9.06 -6.20 -5.93
C SER A 451 7.76 -6.08 -6.75
N LEU A 452 7.76 -6.48 -8.03
CA LEU A 452 6.56 -6.48 -8.89
C LEU A 452 5.50 -7.51 -8.46
N LEU A 453 5.89 -8.54 -7.70
CA LEU A 453 4.99 -9.59 -7.19
C LEU A 453 4.52 -9.33 -5.75
N SER A 454 5.04 -8.28 -5.10
CA SER A 454 4.82 -8.00 -3.67
C SER A 454 4.44 -6.55 -3.36
N ARG A 455 4.64 -5.62 -4.30
CA ARG A 455 4.32 -4.20 -4.20
C ARG A 455 3.50 -3.76 -5.41
N PHE A 456 2.19 -3.62 -5.24
CA PHE A 456 1.24 -3.30 -6.29
C PHE A 456 1.05 -1.78 -6.39
N LEU A 457 1.31 -1.20 -7.55
CA LEU A 457 1.38 0.25 -7.73
C LEU A 457 0.00 0.92 -7.63
N TYR A 458 -0.17 1.82 -6.66
CA TYR A 458 -1.37 2.67 -6.58
C TYR A 458 -1.19 3.94 -7.41
N THR A 459 -0.18 4.77 -7.15
CA THR A 459 0.12 5.98 -7.96
C THR A 459 1.59 6.43 -7.85
N ILE A 460 2.00 7.33 -8.74
CA ILE A 460 3.33 7.94 -8.80
C ILE A 460 3.19 9.46 -8.90
N ILE A 461 3.65 10.19 -7.88
CA ILE A 461 3.59 11.66 -7.84
C ILE A 461 5.00 12.25 -8.05
N PRO A 462 5.23 13.15 -9.04
CA PRO A 462 6.51 13.85 -9.18
C PRO A 462 6.71 14.91 -8.07
N LYS A 463 7.96 15.18 -7.60
CA LYS A 463 8.21 16.18 -6.52
C LYS A 463 7.55 17.55 -6.74
N ARG A 464 7.45 18.01 -7.99
CA ARG A 464 6.79 19.28 -8.34
C ARG A 464 5.28 19.29 -8.00
N TRP A 465 4.65 18.14 -7.86
CA TRP A 465 3.22 17.94 -7.60
C TRP A 465 2.92 17.54 -6.15
N TYR A 466 3.90 17.48 -5.23
CA TYR A 466 3.66 17.33 -3.79
C TYR A 466 4.47 18.35 -2.95
N THR A 467 4.91 19.46 -3.56
CA THR A 467 5.68 20.49 -2.86
C THR A 467 5.31 21.90 -3.34
N LYS A 468 5.48 22.88 -2.45
CA LYS A 468 5.07 24.29 -2.68
C LYS A 468 3.58 24.32 -3.03
N LYS A 469 3.15 25.19 -3.95
CA LYS A 469 1.74 25.40 -4.36
C LYS A 469 0.94 24.20 -4.91
N PHE A 470 1.45 22.98 -4.79
CA PHE A 470 0.79 21.72 -5.15
C PHE A 470 0.89 20.67 -4.03
N ASP A 471 1.31 21.07 -2.82
CA ASP A 471 1.24 20.24 -1.60
C ASP A 471 -0.14 19.57 -1.43
N PHE A 472 -1.23 20.32 -1.58
CA PHE A 472 -2.62 19.82 -1.47
C PHE A 472 -2.94 18.59 -2.33
N VAL A 473 -2.19 18.33 -3.41
CA VAL A 473 -2.36 17.14 -4.27
C VAL A 473 -1.97 15.88 -3.52
N TYR A 474 -0.95 15.95 -2.66
CA TYR A 474 -0.53 14.83 -1.80
C TYR A 474 -1.63 14.49 -0.79
N ASP A 475 -2.13 15.50 -0.08
CA ASP A 475 -3.18 15.37 0.92
C ASP A 475 -4.45 14.78 0.30
N LYS A 476 -4.83 15.23 -0.91
CA LYS A 476 -6.01 14.69 -1.63
C LYS A 476 -5.78 13.28 -2.19
N VAL A 477 -4.54 12.87 -2.44
CA VAL A 477 -4.22 11.46 -2.73
C VAL A 477 -4.38 10.63 -1.46
N LEU A 478 -3.92 11.11 -0.30
CA LEU A 478 -4.11 10.43 1.00
C LEU A 478 -5.59 10.33 1.40
N ASP A 479 -6.40 11.39 1.21
CA ASP A 479 -7.85 11.36 1.40
C ASP A 479 -8.49 10.24 0.56
N ARG A 480 -8.12 10.14 -0.72
CA ARG A 480 -8.63 9.10 -1.62
C ARG A 480 -8.16 7.71 -1.20
N LEU A 481 -6.89 7.60 -0.78
CA LEU A 481 -6.27 6.38 -0.26
C LEU A 481 -7.02 5.83 0.95
N ALA A 482 -7.30 6.70 1.93
CA ALA A 482 -8.06 6.38 3.13
C ALA A 482 -9.52 6.03 2.80
N THR A 483 -10.15 6.77 1.89
CA THR A 483 -11.53 6.50 1.44
C THR A 483 -11.65 5.12 0.79
N GLU A 484 -10.74 4.75 -0.12
CA GLU A 484 -10.75 3.41 -0.72
C GLU A 484 -10.38 2.31 0.27
N THR A 485 -9.47 2.58 1.22
CA THR A 485 -9.11 1.65 2.29
C THR A 485 -10.30 1.33 3.20
N ALA A 486 -10.96 2.37 3.73
CA ALA A 486 -12.11 2.22 4.62
C ALA A 486 -13.28 1.51 3.91
N ARG A 487 -13.51 1.87 2.64
CA ARG A 487 -14.55 1.23 1.83
C ARG A 487 -14.29 -0.26 1.62
N LEU A 488 -13.06 -0.66 1.29
CA LEU A 488 -12.72 -2.09 1.15
C LEU A 488 -12.77 -2.86 2.47
N ALA A 489 -12.43 -2.21 3.58
CA ALA A 489 -12.56 -2.82 4.89
C ALA A 489 -14.02 -3.04 5.30
N CYS A 490 -14.98 -2.26 4.80
CA CYS A 490 -16.41 -2.43 5.10
C CYS A 490 -17.18 -3.26 4.06
N GLU A 491 -17.03 -2.95 2.76
CA GLU A 491 -17.76 -3.59 1.66
C GLU A 491 -17.13 -4.93 1.21
N GLY A 492 -15.81 -5.05 1.35
CA GLY A 492 -15.04 -6.18 0.83
C GLY A 492 -14.98 -6.25 -0.71
N VAL A 493 -14.28 -7.27 -1.22
CA VAL A 493 -14.20 -7.63 -2.63
C VAL A 493 -14.27 -9.16 -2.74
N ARG A 494 -15.24 -9.68 -3.50
CA ARG A 494 -15.49 -11.13 -3.68
C ARG A 494 -15.63 -11.91 -2.36
N GLY A 495 -16.14 -11.27 -1.30
CA GLY A 495 -16.30 -11.89 0.03
C GLY A 495 -15.03 -11.92 0.89
N MET A 496 -13.95 -11.27 0.46
CA MET A 496 -12.74 -11.01 1.26
C MET A 496 -12.71 -9.54 1.67
N TYR A 497 -12.17 -9.20 2.83
CA TYR A 497 -12.13 -7.83 3.36
C TYR A 497 -10.67 -7.34 3.45
N PRO A 498 -10.19 -6.51 2.52
CA PRO A 498 -8.86 -5.92 2.63
C PRO A 498 -8.72 -4.99 3.85
N ILE A 499 -7.83 -5.33 4.78
CA ILE A 499 -7.58 -4.56 6.00
C ILE A 499 -6.18 -3.93 5.93
N CYS A 500 -6.12 -2.60 5.94
CA CYS A 500 -4.85 -1.89 6.06
C CYS A 500 -4.36 -1.91 7.52
N LEU A 501 -3.16 -2.46 7.74
CA LEU A 501 -2.48 -2.50 9.02
C LEU A 501 -1.68 -1.21 9.34
N GLY A 502 -1.50 -0.33 8.36
CA GLY A 502 -0.75 0.92 8.51
C GLY A 502 0.14 1.27 7.31
N VAL A 503 1.05 2.22 7.53
CA VAL A 503 1.91 2.80 6.50
C VAL A 503 3.38 2.51 6.80
N LYS A 504 4.07 1.87 5.85
CA LYS A 504 5.52 1.73 5.77
C LYS A 504 6.10 2.77 4.80
N GLY A 505 7.36 3.12 4.98
CA GLY A 505 8.08 3.95 4.02
C GLY A 505 9.41 4.46 4.56
N ASP A 506 10.10 5.28 3.77
CA ASP A 506 11.26 6.02 4.25
C ASP A 506 10.84 7.17 5.18
N ALA A 507 11.72 7.56 6.11
CA ALA A 507 11.41 8.63 7.07
C ALA A 507 10.96 9.95 6.39
N PRO A 508 11.52 10.38 5.25
CA PRO A 508 10.99 11.49 4.46
C PRO A 508 9.55 11.31 3.96
N ALA A 509 9.09 10.13 3.52
CA ALA A 509 7.70 9.93 3.13
C ALA A 509 6.76 9.83 4.34
N LEU A 510 7.15 9.10 5.38
CA LEU A 510 6.36 8.95 6.61
C LEU A 510 6.14 10.29 7.33
N ALA A 511 7.18 11.13 7.42
CA ALA A 511 7.06 12.45 8.05
C ALA A 511 6.10 13.40 7.30
N LYS A 512 5.94 13.23 5.98
CA LYS A 512 4.92 13.95 5.20
C LYS A 512 3.54 13.35 5.43
N ALA A 513 3.41 12.03 5.38
CA ALA A 513 2.13 11.32 5.51
C ALA A 513 1.42 11.61 6.85
N ALA A 514 2.20 11.79 7.91
CA ALA A 514 1.70 12.12 9.25
C ALA A 514 1.80 13.62 9.60
N HIS A 515 2.13 14.49 8.63
CA HIS A 515 2.35 15.93 8.80
C HIS A 515 3.22 16.31 10.02
N TYR A 516 4.29 15.56 10.27
CA TYR A 516 5.12 15.74 11.47
C TYR A 516 5.88 17.08 11.47
N PHE A 517 5.54 17.95 12.43
CA PHE A 517 6.24 19.22 12.69
C PHE A 517 7.72 19.05 13.05
N ARG A 518 8.12 17.86 13.52
CA ARG A 518 9.51 17.49 13.80
C ARG A 518 9.79 16.10 13.25
N SER A 519 10.87 15.97 12.50
CA SER A 519 11.38 14.72 11.94
C SER A 519 12.90 14.71 12.01
N PHE A 520 13.54 13.56 11.81
CA PHE A 520 14.99 13.47 11.69
C PHE A 520 15.57 14.40 10.60
N MET A 521 14.79 14.72 9.57
CA MET A 521 15.18 15.63 8.47
C MET A 521 15.06 17.12 8.84
N THR A 522 14.40 17.48 9.94
CA THR A 522 14.21 18.86 10.41
C THR A 522 14.84 19.12 11.77
N LEU A 523 15.38 18.09 12.42
CA LEU A 523 16.35 18.24 13.50
C LEU A 523 17.72 18.54 12.86
N GLU A 524 17.94 19.81 12.51
CA GLU A 524 19.32 20.28 12.27
C GLU A 524 20.19 19.92 13.47
N LEU A 525 21.47 19.61 13.24
CA LEU A 525 22.37 19.18 14.32
C LEU A 525 22.46 20.28 15.38
N CYS A 526 21.80 20.05 16.52
CA CYS A 526 22.13 20.75 17.76
C CYS A 526 23.54 20.33 18.17
N HIS A 527 24.54 21.05 17.66
CA HIS A 527 25.98 20.84 17.88
C HIS A 527 26.44 20.86 19.36
N TYR A 528 25.52 21.07 20.30
CA TYR A 528 25.73 21.03 21.75
C TYR A 528 25.23 19.75 22.43
N LEU A 529 24.56 18.84 21.70
CA LEU A 529 24.39 17.48 22.19
C LEU A 529 25.69 16.72 21.94
N TYR A 530 26.33 16.28 23.03
CA TYR A 530 27.38 15.26 23.00
C TYR A 530 26.92 14.04 22.19
N PRO A 531 27.85 13.25 21.62
CA PRO A 531 27.52 11.99 20.98
C PRO A 531 27.02 10.97 22.02
N ILE A 532 25.73 11.07 22.36
CA ILE A 532 24.95 9.99 22.98
C ILE A 532 24.92 8.87 21.93
N GLY A 533 25.90 7.97 22.02
CA GLY A 533 26.09 6.89 21.06
C GLY A 533 24.83 6.06 20.95
N SER A 534 24.20 6.08 19.77
CA SER A 534 23.05 5.24 19.39
C SER A 534 21.93 5.14 20.46
N MET A 535 20.86 5.92 20.31
CA MET A 535 19.67 5.92 21.19
C MET A 535 18.81 4.62 21.14
N TYR A 536 19.43 3.48 20.84
CA TYR A 536 18.87 2.13 20.83
C TYR A 536 18.93 1.48 22.21
N ALA A 537 19.86 1.89 23.08
CA ALA A 537 20.08 1.27 24.40
C ALA A 537 18.92 1.46 25.41
N ILE A 538 18.09 2.49 25.26
CA ILE A 538 17.02 2.83 26.21
C ILE A 538 15.78 1.90 26.08
N TYR A 539 15.66 1.18 24.96
CA TYR A 539 14.53 0.25 24.72
C TYR A 539 14.83 -1.22 25.09
N GLY A 540 15.98 -1.51 25.69
CA GLY A 540 16.51 -2.88 25.80
C GLY A 540 15.91 -3.82 26.86
N ASN A 541 14.89 -3.40 27.64
CA ASN A 541 14.63 -4.00 28.96
C ASN A 541 13.22 -4.60 29.18
N ILE A 542 12.52 -5.04 28.12
CA ILE A 542 11.15 -5.63 28.22
C ILE A 542 11.08 -7.11 27.77
N TYR A 543 12.09 -7.63 27.06
CA TYR A 543 12.02 -8.96 26.42
C TYR A 543 12.67 -10.13 27.18
N HIS A 544 13.19 -9.93 28.40
CA HIS A 544 14.28 -10.78 28.92
C HIS A 544 13.95 -11.81 30.02
N GLN A 545 12.67 -12.18 30.27
CA GLN A 545 12.34 -13.04 31.43
C GLN A 545 11.46 -14.30 31.23
N TYR A 546 10.73 -14.53 30.13
CA TYR A 546 9.83 -15.70 30.02
C TYR A 546 9.74 -16.36 28.61
N ILE A 547 10.81 -17.00 28.14
CA ILE A 547 10.76 -18.05 27.09
C ILE A 547 11.79 -19.17 27.43
N PRO A 548 11.47 -20.48 27.30
CA PRO A 548 12.42 -21.57 27.50
C PRO A 548 13.54 -21.66 26.44
N PRO A 549 14.69 -22.31 26.75
CA PRO A 549 15.92 -22.14 25.95
C PRO A 549 16.06 -23.14 24.77
N MET A 550 15.40 -22.87 23.65
CA MET A 550 15.79 -23.41 22.33
C MET A 550 15.44 -22.47 21.16
N LEU A 551 16.29 -21.47 20.89
CA LEU A 551 16.52 -20.85 19.56
C LEU A 551 17.61 -19.77 19.65
N TYR A 552 18.86 -20.13 19.35
CA TYR A 552 19.98 -19.18 19.27
C TYR A 552 20.56 -19.14 17.84
N SER A 553 19.99 -18.26 17.00
CA SER A 553 20.64 -17.72 15.79
C SER A 553 19.83 -16.54 15.21
N ILE A 554 20.45 -15.78 14.30
CA ILE A 554 19.87 -14.71 13.46
C ILE A 554 19.57 -13.36 14.16
N TYR A 555 20.64 -12.59 14.40
CA TYR A 555 20.70 -11.12 14.24
C TYR A 555 22.14 -10.76 13.80
N THR A 556 22.45 -9.73 12.97
CA THR A 556 21.58 -8.77 12.26
C THR A 556 21.77 -8.94 10.73
N ILE A 557 22.13 -8.02 9.81
CA ILE A 557 22.40 -6.56 9.75
C ILE A 557 21.85 -6.00 8.40
N HIS A 558 20.87 -5.09 8.42
CA HIS A 558 20.80 -3.89 7.55
C HIS A 558 19.49 -3.09 7.67
N GLY A 559 19.57 -1.76 7.59
CA GLY A 559 18.60 -0.97 6.83
C GLY A 559 17.27 -0.58 7.47
N SER A 560 17.24 -0.20 8.75
CA SER A 560 16.26 0.74 9.35
C SER A 560 14.82 0.73 8.81
N TYR A 561 13.98 -0.20 9.30
CA TYR A 561 12.51 -0.06 9.25
C TYR A 561 11.97 -0.02 10.67
N GLY A 562 11.49 1.14 11.11
CA GLY A 562 10.86 1.31 12.42
C GLY A 562 9.36 1.07 12.36
N TYR A 563 8.83 0.24 13.26
CA TYR A 563 7.41 0.19 13.59
C TYR A 563 7.23 0.90 14.95
N LEU A 564 6.14 1.66 15.10
CA LEU A 564 5.89 2.48 16.28
C LEU A 564 4.61 2.01 16.98
N TRP A 565 4.73 1.64 18.26
CA TRP A 565 3.61 1.51 19.19
C TRP A 565 3.96 2.22 20.51
N LEU A 566 2.95 2.78 21.16
CA LEU A 566 3.09 3.69 22.30
C LEU A 566 2.87 2.94 23.63
N TYR A 567 3.61 3.35 24.67
CA TYR A 567 3.23 3.14 26.06
C TYR A 567 3.39 4.44 26.85
N ASN A 568 2.62 4.56 27.93
CA ASN A 568 2.27 5.83 28.57
C ASN A 568 3.43 6.71 29.06
N LEU A 569 3.39 8.00 28.70
CA LEU A 569 3.54 9.09 29.67
C LEU A 569 2.88 10.40 29.17
N PHE A 570 1.95 10.93 29.97
CA PHE A 570 1.20 12.19 29.81
C PHE A 570 0.31 12.38 28.56
N ILE A 571 -0.91 12.85 28.84
CA ILE A 571 -2.03 12.96 27.87
C ILE A 571 -1.89 14.25 27.04
N TRP A 572 -1.83 14.10 25.71
CA TRP A 572 -2.24 15.12 24.74
C TRP A 572 -3.12 14.45 23.67
N ASP A 573 -4.17 15.15 23.24
CA ASP A 573 -5.30 14.53 22.52
C ASP A 573 -4.96 14.06 21.10
N PHE A 574 -5.36 12.81 20.79
CA PHE A 574 -5.16 12.12 19.51
C PHE A 574 -6.44 12.03 18.66
N SER A 575 -7.52 12.72 19.04
CA SER A 575 -8.88 12.61 18.48
C SER A 575 -9.03 12.76 16.96
N ARG A 576 -8.10 13.42 16.27
CA ARG A 576 -8.28 13.86 14.87
C ARG A 576 -8.28 12.79 13.80
N VAL A 577 -7.54 11.69 13.95
CA VAL A 577 -7.48 10.64 12.92
C VAL A 577 -8.76 9.79 12.95
N SER A 578 -9.20 9.41 14.15
CA SER A 578 -10.39 8.57 14.35
C SER A 578 -11.70 9.29 13.98
N TYR A 579 -11.78 10.61 14.17
CA TYR A 579 -13.00 11.39 13.90
C TYR A 579 -13.36 11.51 12.41
N LEU A 580 -12.39 11.35 11.49
CA LEU A 580 -12.64 11.48 10.06
C LEU A 580 -13.45 10.29 9.51
N ILE A 581 -13.27 9.10 10.11
CA ILE A 581 -13.96 7.86 9.71
C ILE A 581 -15.44 7.89 10.16
N LEU A 582 -15.72 8.44 11.34
CA LEU A 582 -17.06 8.44 11.95
C LEU A 582 -18.07 9.42 11.32
N ARG A 583 -17.65 10.34 10.45
CA ARG A 583 -18.51 11.43 9.95
C ARG A 583 -19.08 11.25 8.55
N VAL A 584 -18.82 10.11 7.90
CA VAL A 584 -19.25 9.86 6.50
C VAL A 584 -20.57 9.08 6.41
N THR A 585 -20.98 8.37 7.47
CA THR A 585 -22.03 7.33 7.44
C THR A 585 -23.46 7.76 7.79
N PHE A 586 -23.74 9.04 8.04
CA PHE A 586 -25.12 9.51 8.31
C PHE A 586 -25.49 10.78 7.54
N SER A 587 -26.00 10.61 6.31
CA SER A 587 -26.80 11.63 5.62
C SER A 587 -27.64 11.02 4.48
N HIS A 588 -28.74 10.35 4.82
CA HIS A 588 -29.97 10.03 4.04
C HIS A 588 -30.76 9.00 4.88
N THR A 589 -32.10 8.96 4.95
CA THR A 589 -33.14 9.84 4.37
C THR A 589 -34.28 10.01 5.39
N LYS A 590 -34.82 11.22 5.53
CA LYS A 590 -36.17 11.42 6.09
C LYS A 590 -37.15 11.51 4.91
N GLN A 591 -37.96 10.48 4.71
CA GLN A 591 -39.19 10.60 3.92
C GLN A 591 -40.31 11.10 4.84
N ASN A 592 -41.18 11.96 4.32
CA ASN A 592 -42.37 12.41 5.05
C ASN A 592 -43.50 11.38 4.90
N LYS A 593 -44.14 11.08 6.02
CA LYS A 593 -45.57 10.77 6.14
C LYS A 593 -46.08 11.48 7.39
#